data_AF-A0A1A8KDJ9-F1
#
_entry.id   AF-A0A1A8KDJ9-F1
#
_cell.length_a   1.000
_cell.length_b   1.000
_cell.length_c   1.000
_cell.angle_alpha   90.00
_cell.angle_beta   90.00
_cell.angle_gamma   90.00
#
_symmetry.space_group_name_H-M   'P 1'
#
loop_
_entity.id
_entity.type
_entity.pdbx_description
1 polymer ?
#
loop_
_entity_poly.entity_id
_entity_poly.type
_entity_poly.pdbx_seq_one_letter_code
_entity_poly.pdbx_strand_id
1 'polypeptide(L)'
;WSHSLFYLTLLLWTRRMHGLSDFSNYLSRIITSHSAHACDGMPLRLNCPRHSTISIQSAFYGSGEVQLCRKDRPPRPYNHSCSAFTALQKLLSECQSHRDCQLPVNHLLFGKDPCPGATKYLHVDYKCKPTEHKRHVVCDGETMVLRCKPPKVLNIYTAVYGRSLGQADTCSSHLSRPPPFECLNH
;
A
#
# COMPACT_ATOMS: atom_id res chain seq x y z
N TRP A 1 33.82 30.29 -25.66
CA TRP A 1 32.50 29.98 -26.28
C TRP A 1 32.20 28.48 -26.33
N SER A 2 33.16 27.60 -26.67
CA SER A 2 32.94 26.12 -26.69
C SER A 2 32.68 25.49 -25.30
N HIS A 3 33.47 25.83 -24.27
CA HIS A 3 33.31 25.25 -22.92
C HIS A 3 31.96 25.58 -22.25
N SER A 4 31.41 26.76 -22.49
CA SER A 4 30.13 27.18 -21.91
C SER A 4 28.96 26.36 -22.47
N LEU A 5 29.02 25.97 -23.75
CA LEU A 5 28.02 25.11 -24.38
C LEU A 5 28.12 23.67 -23.87
N PHE A 6 29.34 23.17 -23.67
CA PHE A 6 29.57 21.83 -23.12
C PHE A 6 29.10 21.70 -21.66
N TYR A 7 29.30 22.73 -20.83
CA TYR A 7 28.74 22.77 -19.48
C TYR A 7 27.21 22.83 -19.48
N LEU A 8 26.60 23.60 -20.41
CA LEU A 8 25.15 23.70 -20.50
C LEU A 8 24.50 22.38 -20.92
N THR A 9 25.10 21.65 -21.87
CA THR A 9 24.63 20.34 -22.30
C THR A 9 24.78 19.30 -21.20
N LEU A 10 25.88 19.31 -20.44
CA LEU A 10 26.08 18.47 -19.25
C LEU A 10 25.03 18.75 -18.17
N LEU A 11 24.75 20.01 -17.85
CA LEU A 11 23.74 20.39 -16.85
C LEU A 11 22.31 20.00 -17.27
N LEU A 12 21.99 20.10 -18.57
CA LEU A 12 20.71 19.65 -19.11
C LEU A 12 20.59 18.12 -19.09
N TRP A 13 21.68 17.41 -19.38
CA TRP A 13 21.75 15.95 -19.27
C TRP A 13 21.59 15.46 -17.83
N THR A 14 22.29 16.05 -16.85
CA THR A 14 22.17 15.64 -15.44
C THR A 14 20.77 15.90 -14.89
N ARG A 15 20.15 17.05 -15.21
CA ARG A 15 18.75 17.34 -14.82
C ARG A 15 17.76 16.35 -15.43
N ARG A 16 17.97 15.95 -16.70
CA ARG A 16 17.11 14.97 -17.38
C ARG A 16 17.23 13.57 -16.77
N MET A 17 18.45 13.15 -16.38
CA MET A 17 18.68 11.86 -15.71
C MET A 17 18.05 11.82 -14.30
N HIS A 18 18.18 12.89 -13.51
CA HIS A 18 17.54 12.98 -12.19
C HIS A 18 16.00 12.91 -12.27
N GLY A 19 15.38 13.56 -13.26
CA GLY A 19 13.93 13.49 -13.44
C GLY A 19 13.41 12.08 -13.75
N LEU A 20 14.18 11.28 -14.49
CA LEU A 20 13.83 9.89 -14.81
C LEU A 20 14.02 8.95 -13.60
N SER A 21 15.08 9.14 -12.82
CA SER A 21 15.30 8.36 -11.58
C SER A 21 14.25 8.66 -10.52
N ASP A 22 13.84 9.92 -10.37
CA ASP A 22 12.78 10.32 -9.43
C ASP A 22 11.43 9.72 -9.81
N PHE A 23 11.11 9.65 -11.11
CA PHE A 23 9.86 9.05 -11.57
C PHE A 23 9.84 7.52 -11.35
N SER A 24 10.96 6.83 -11.60
CA SER A 24 11.07 5.39 -11.36
C SER A 24 10.91 5.05 -9.87
N ASN A 25 11.56 5.82 -8.98
CA ASN A 25 11.43 5.65 -7.53
C ASN A 25 10.02 6.01 -7.01
N TYR A 26 9.40 7.03 -7.58
CA TYR A 26 8.00 7.36 -7.28
C TYR A 26 7.08 6.20 -7.66
N LEU A 27 7.21 5.69 -8.89
CA LEU A 27 6.39 4.59 -9.38
C LEU A 27 6.57 3.33 -8.54
N SER A 28 7.80 2.92 -8.25
CA SER A 28 8.06 1.74 -7.42
C SER A 28 7.36 1.86 -6.07
N ARG A 29 7.43 3.04 -5.43
CA ARG A 29 6.73 3.28 -4.16
C ARG A 29 5.21 3.22 -4.25
N ILE A 30 4.61 3.62 -5.36
CA ILE A 30 3.15 3.62 -5.54
C ILE A 30 2.61 2.23 -5.89
N ILE A 31 3.30 1.49 -6.74
CA ILE A 31 2.79 0.23 -7.30
C ILE A 31 3.08 -1.00 -6.42
N THR A 32 4.10 -0.94 -5.57
CA THR A 32 4.46 -2.09 -4.71
C THR A 32 3.79 -2.01 -3.34
N SER A 33 3.64 -3.18 -2.72
CA SER A 33 3.36 -3.25 -1.29
C SER A 33 4.64 -2.99 -0.49
N HIS A 34 4.49 -2.36 0.67
CA HIS A 34 5.58 -2.08 1.60
C HIS A 34 5.26 -2.70 2.95
N SER A 35 6.30 -3.06 3.67
CA SER A 35 6.20 -3.55 5.05
C SER A 35 7.08 -2.72 5.97
N ALA A 36 6.59 -2.46 7.17
CA ALA A 36 7.33 -1.74 8.21
C ALA A 36 7.22 -2.48 9.55
N HIS A 37 8.22 -2.28 10.41
CA HIS A 37 8.29 -2.89 11.72
C HIS A 37 8.75 -1.90 12.78
N ALA A 38 8.26 -2.05 14.00
CA ALA A 38 8.75 -1.31 15.16
C ALA A 38 8.63 -2.15 16.43
N CYS A 39 9.66 -2.13 17.27
CA CYS A 39 9.65 -2.82 18.56
C CYS A 39 8.81 -2.06 19.59
N ASP A 40 8.35 -2.77 20.62
CA ASP A 40 7.69 -2.17 21.77
C ASP A 40 8.56 -1.05 22.39
N GLY A 41 7.99 0.14 22.58
CA GLY A 41 8.67 1.35 23.03
C GLY A 41 9.32 2.19 21.93
N MET A 42 9.42 1.70 20.69
CA MET A 42 9.98 2.44 19.55
C MET A 42 8.87 3.05 18.68
N PRO A 43 9.09 4.20 18.04
CA PRO A 43 8.09 4.78 17.14
C PRO A 43 8.05 4.03 15.80
N LEU A 44 6.84 3.74 15.30
CA LEU A 44 6.63 3.37 13.90
C LEU A 44 6.68 4.63 13.04
N ARG A 45 7.27 4.53 11.84
CA ARG A 45 7.25 5.60 10.84
C ARG A 45 6.82 5.04 9.48
N LEU A 46 5.74 5.59 8.94
CA LEU A 46 5.24 5.30 7.60
C LEU A 46 5.28 6.58 6.77
N ASN A 47 5.70 6.49 5.51
CA ASN A 47 5.78 7.67 4.63
C ASN A 47 5.52 7.28 3.17
N CYS A 48 4.61 8.02 2.55
CA CYS A 48 4.31 7.95 1.13
C CYS A 48 4.81 9.19 0.38
N PRO A 49 5.21 9.04 -0.90
CA PRO A 49 5.66 10.16 -1.70
C PRO A 49 4.55 11.22 -1.89
N ARG A 50 4.93 12.41 -2.39
CA ARG A 50 3.96 13.49 -2.62
C ARG A 50 2.82 13.05 -3.53
N HIS A 51 1.62 13.60 -3.30
CA HIS A 51 0.39 13.24 -4.02
C HIS A 51 -0.05 11.78 -3.84
N SER A 52 0.36 11.15 -2.73
CA SER A 52 -0.11 9.84 -2.33
C SER A 52 -0.27 9.74 -0.82
N THR A 53 -1.07 8.78 -0.39
CA THR A 53 -1.43 8.55 1.01
C THR A 53 -1.31 7.09 1.37
N ILE A 54 -1.05 6.83 2.66
CA ILE A 54 -0.95 5.49 3.23
C ILE A 54 -2.31 4.80 3.15
N SER A 55 -2.29 3.56 2.68
CA SER A 55 -3.40 2.62 2.72
C SER A 55 -2.94 1.36 3.45
N ILE A 56 -3.35 1.22 4.71
CA ILE A 56 -3.04 0.05 5.53
C ILE A 56 -3.72 -1.18 4.93
N GLN A 57 -2.99 -2.28 4.78
CA GLN A 57 -3.48 -3.56 4.27
C GLN A 57 -3.65 -4.57 5.42
N SER A 58 -2.65 -4.65 6.29
CA SER A 58 -2.63 -5.55 7.44
C SER A 58 -1.86 -4.89 8.59
N ALA A 59 -2.13 -5.33 9.82
CA ALA A 59 -1.29 -4.98 10.96
C ALA A 59 -1.31 -6.10 11.99
N PHE A 60 -0.15 -6.34 12.59
CA PHE A 60 0.07 -7.32 13.65
C PHE A 60 0.86 -6.68 14.78
N TYR A 61 0.35 -6.73 16.01
CA TYR A 61 1.12 -6.37 17.20
C TYR A 61 1.13 -7.56 18.16
N GLY A 62 2.32 -8.08 18.46
CA GLY A 62 2.42 -9.35 19.19
C GLY A 62 3.85 -9.81 19.40
N SER A 63 3.99 -10.98 20.02
CA SER A 63 5.28 -11.69 20.13
C SER A 63 5.37 -12.71 18.99
N GLY A 64 6.55 -12.81 18.39
CA GLY A 64 6.80 -13.72 17.27
C GLY A 64 8.29 -13.96 17.09
N GLU A 65 8.63 -14.82 16.15
CA GLU A 65 10.00 -15.34 15.92
C GLU A 65 10.97 -14.33 15.30
N VAL A 66 10.50 -13.10 15.09
CA VAL A 66 11.27 -12.07 14.43
C VAL A 66 12.40 -11.59 15.35
N GLN A 67 13.63 -11.95 14.99
CA GLN A 67 14.85 -11.55 15.72
C GLN A 67 15.05 -10.02 15.81
N LEU A 68 14.26 -9.20 15.08
CA LEU A 68 14.38 -7.74 15.02
C LEU A 68 14.42 -7.06 16.40
N CYS A 69 13.62 -7.54 17.35
CA CYS A 69 13.45 -6.88 18.65
C CYS A 69 14.19 -7.58 19.80
N ARG A 70 14.96 -8.62 19.48
CA ARG A 70 15.55 -9.51 20.48
C ARG A 70 16.96 -9.05 20.81
N LYS A 71 17.23 -8.80 22.10
CA LYS A 71 18.59 -8.51 22.57
C LYS A 71 19.30 -9.77 23.08
N ASP A 72 18.76 -10.57 24.02
CA ASP A 72 19.52 -11.72 24.57
C ASP A 72 18.70 -12.85 25.26
N ARG A 73 17.36 -12.93 25.10
CA ARG A 73 16.56 -13.95 25.84
C ARG A 73 16.11 -15.13 24.98
N PRO A 74 16.14 -16.39 25.46
CA PRO A 74 15.60 -17.55 24.75
C PRO A 74 14.08 -17.42 24.55
N PRO A 75 13.51 -18.01 23.48
CA PRO A 75 12.09 -17.87 23.17
C PRO A 75 11.33 -18.66 24.24
N ARG A 76 10.42 -18.01 24.96
CA ARG A 76 9.47 -18.75 25.78
C ARG A 76 8.39 -19.28 24.85
N PRO A 77 8.13 -20.61 24.80
CA PRO A 77 7.02 -21.15 24.05
C PRO A 77 5.73 -20.61 24.67
N TYR A 78 5.03 -19.73 23.95
CA TYR A 78 3.71 -19.25 24.35
C TYR A 78 2.66 -20.09 23.62
N ASN A 79 1.88 -20.87 24.38
CA ASN A 79 0.80 -21.73 23.90
C ASN A 79 -0.50 -20.95 23.56
N HIS A 80 -0.45 -19.61 23.50
CA HIS A 80 -1.60 -18.75 23.19
C HIS A 80 -1.25 -17.80 22.04
N SER A 81 -2.22 -17.53 21.16
CA SER A 81 -2.10 -16.56 20.07
C SER A 81 -1.73 -15.19 20.65
N CYS A 82 -0.46 -14.81 20.50
CA CYS A 82 0.09 -13.59 21.05
C CYS A 82 -0.11 -12.43 20.09
N SER A 83 -1.34 -11.96 19.92
CA SER A 83 -1.65 -10.86 19.00
C SER A 83 -2.74 -9.95 19.52
N ALA A 84 -2.57 -8.64 19.32
CA ALA A 84 -3.59 -7.65 19.59
C ALA A 84 -4.50 -7.47 18.38
N PHE A 85 -5.77 -7.85 18.52
CA PHE A 85 -6.78 -7.74 17.46
C PHE A 85 -7.07 -6.29 17.03
N THR A 86 -6.86 -5.34 17.94
CA THR A 86 -7.05 -3.89 17.74
C THR A 86 -5.96 -3.24 16.88
N ALA A 87 -4.86 -3.94 16.58
CA ALA A 87 -3.71 -3.37 15.88
C ALA A 87 -4.09 -2.75 14.52
N LEU A 88 -4.87 -3.47 13.72
CA LEU A 88 -5.32 -2.99 12.42
C LEU A 88 -6.23 -1.78 12.54
N GLN A 89 -7.24 -1.86 13.42
CA GLN A 89 -8.18 -0.76 13.62
C GLN A 89 -7.46 0.53 14.07
N LYS A 90 -6.46 0.41 14.95
CA LYS A 90 -5.71 1.56 15.43
C LYS A 90 -4.84 2.18 14.34
N LEU A 91 -4.20 1.38 13.48
CA LEU A 91 -3.46 1.96 12.36
C LEU A 91 -4.37 2.55 11.28
N LEU A 92 -5.53 1.96 11.07
CA LEU A 92 -6.55 2.55 10.20
C LEU A 92 -7.03 3.90 10.75
N SER A 93 -7.16 4.08 12.06
CA SER A 93 -7.58 5.38 12.62
C SER A 93 -6.49 6.44 12.60
N GLU A 94 -5.23 6.06 12.84
CA GLU A 94 -4.12 7.01 12.99
C GLU A 94 -3.35 7.31 11.69
N CYS A 95 -3.23 6.34 10.79
CA CYS A 95 -2.35 6.46 9.61
C CYS A 95 -3.08 6.45 8.27
N GLN A 96 -4.30 5.92 8.20
CA GLN A 96 -5.01 5.81 6.92
C GLN A 96 -5.20 7.19 6.29
N SER A 97 -4.97 7.29 4.98
CA SER A 97 -5.13 8.54 4.23
C SER A 97 -4.18 9.67 4.64
N HIS A 98 -3.23 9.43 5.54
CA HIS A 98 -2.13 10.36 5.83
C HIS A 98 -0.95 10.09 4.89
N ARG A 99 -0.14 11.13 4.60
CA ARG A 99 1.10 10.97 3.82
C ARG A 99 2.26 10.49 4.68
N ASP A 100 2.41 11.09 5.85
CA ASP A 100 3.41 10.75 6.85
C ASP A 100 2.67 10.38 8.14
N CYS A 101 2.97 9.23 8.71
CA CYS A 101 2.40 8.77 9.97
C CYS A 101 3.53 8.34 10.92
N GLN A 102 3.50 8.87 12.15
CA GLN A 102 4.38 8.44 13.22
C GLN A 102 3.57 8.19 14.48
N LEU A 103 3.69 6.99 15.06
CA LEU A 103 3.00 6.64 16.29
C LEU A 103 3.93 5.87 17.25
N PRO A 104 3.78 6.05 18.57
CA PRO A 104 4.51 5.27 19.54
C PRO A 104 3.95 3.84 19.59
N VAL A 105 4.79 2.82 19.45
CA VAL A 105 4.35 1.43 19.60
C VAL A 105 4.42 1.06 21.07
N ASN A 106 3.27 0.92 21.73
CA ASN A 106 3.17 0.40 23.09
C ASN A 106 1.80 -0.27 23.33
N HIS A 107 1.73 -1.11 24.36
CA HIS A 107 0.49 -1.81 24.70
C HIS A 107 -0.67 -0.85 24.98
N LEU A 108 -0.45 0.31 25.60
CA LEU A 108 -1.52 1.29 25.91
C LEU A 108 -2.24 1.78 24.64
N LEU A 109 -1.53 1.88 23.51
CA LEU A 109 -2.12 2.28 22.24
C LEU A 109 -3.00 1.18 21.62
N PHE A 110 -2.62 -0.08 21.83
CA PHE A 110 -3.29 -1.25 21.27
C PHE A 110 -4.22 -1.95 22.28
N GLY A 111 -4.38 -1.42 23.50
CA GLY A 111 -5.30 -1.93 24.51
C GLY A 111 -4.65 -2.88 25.52
N LYS A 112 -5.33 -3.98 25.87
CA LYS A 112 -4.79 -4.96 26.83
C LYS A 112 -3.53 -5.61 26.25
N ASP A 113 -2.46 -5.69 27.06
CA ASP A 113 -1.22 -6.34 26.63
C ASP A 113 -1.52 -7.80 26.22
N PRO A 114 -1.29 -8.19 24.95
CA PRO A 114 -1.59 -9.54 24.48
C PRO A 114 -0.68 -10.58 25.15
N CYS A 115 0.53 -10.20 25.56
CA CYS A 115 1.52 -11.07 26.19
C CYS A 115 2.43 -10.30 27.16
N PRO A 116 2.00 -10.18 28.43
CA PRO A 116 2.83 -9.57 29.47
C PRO A 116 4.17 -10.29 29.63
N GLY A 117 5.25 -9.52 29.68
CA GLY A 117 6.62 -10.05 29.86
C GLY A 117 7.29 -10.62 28.61
N ALA A 118 6.58 -10.68 27.46
CA ALA A 118 7.18 -11.03 26.17
C ALA A 118 7.65 -9.78 25.41
N THR A 119 8.68 -9.95 24.57
CA THR A 119 9.13 -8.91 23.64
C THR A 119 8.15 -8.84 22.47
N LYS A 120 7.49 -7.69 22.31
CA LYS A 120 6.50 -7.47 21.26
C LYS A 120 7.06 -6.61 20.13
N TYR A 121 6.48 -6.77 18.95
CA TYR A 121 6.72 -5.91 17.81
C TYR A 121 5.43 -5.63 17.06
N LEU A 122 5.39 -4.49 16.39
CA LEU A 122 4.39 -4.14 15.41
C LEU A 122 4.95 -4.45 14.02
N HIS A 123 4.16 -5.13 13.20
CA HIS A 123 4.39 -5.32 11.76
C HIS A 123 3.19 -4.79 10.99
N VAL A 124 3.45 -4.07 9.91
CA VAL A 124 2.44 -3.38 9.13
C VAL A 124 2.72 -3.57 7.67
N ASP A 125 1.74 -4.07 6.93
CA ASP A 125 1.74 -4.02 5.48
C ASP A 125 0.88 -2.86 5.00
N TYR A 126 1.44 -2.03 4.12
CA TYR A 126 0.75 -0.85 3.59
C TYR A 126 1.12 -0.60 2.13
N LYS A 127 0.27 0.17 1.46
CA LYS A 127 0.48 0.66 0.09
C LYS A 127 0.37 2.18 0.08
N CYS A 128 0.99 2.82 -0.91
CA CYS A 128 0.81 4.25 -1.16
C CYS A 128 -0.18 4.44 -2.32
N LYS A 129 -1.36 4.97 -2.01
CA LYS A 129 -2.42 5.23 -2.99
C LYS A 129 -2.32 6.68 -3.48
N PRO A 130 -2.39 6.94 -4.80
CA PRO A 130 -2.49 8.31 -5.31
C PRO A 130 -3.72 9.04 -4.76
N THR A 131 -3.55 10.30 -4.35
CA THR A 131 -4.67 11.14 -3.88
C THR A 131 -5.67 11.42 -4.99
N GLU A 132 -5.18 11.55 -6.22
CA GLU A 132 -5.97 11.76 -7.42
C GLU A 132 -5.77 10.58 -8.38
N HIS A 133 -6.86 9.88 -8.71
CA HIS A 133 -6.87 8.83 -9.72
C HIS A 133 -8.20 8.85 -10.48
N LYS A 134 -8.16 8.52 -11.77
CA LYS A 134 -9.36 8.40 -12.60
C LYS A 134 -9.75 6.94 -12.72
N ARG A 135 -11.01 6.63 -12.45
CA ARG A 135 -11.59 5.31 -12.70
C ARG A 135 -12.27 5.32 -14.06
N HIS A 136 -11.92 4.36 -14.91
CA HIS A 136 -12.57 4.11 -16.19
C HIS A 136 -13.13 2.70 -16.17
N VAL A 137 -14.36 2.52 -16.66
CA VAL A 137 -15.00 1.22 -16.84
C VAL A 137 -15.50 1.15 -18.27
N VAL A 138 -15.30 0.01 -18.91
CA VAL A 138 -15.72 -0.30 -20.27
C VAL A 138 -16.31 -1.71 -20.25
N CYS A 139 -17.39 -1.91 -21.00
CA CYS A 139 -18.11 -3.18 -21.02
C CYS A 139 -17.45 -4.17 -21.98
N ASP A 140 -17.80 -5.45 -21.83
CA ASP A 140 -17.29 -6.49 -22.73
C ASP A 140 -17.64 -6.17 -24.19
N GLY A 141 -16.69 -6.38 -25.11
CA GLY A 141 -16.80 -6.02 -26.53
C GLY A 141 -16.53 -4.54 -26.87
N GLU A 142 -16.39 -3.64 -25.89
CA GLU A 142 -16.05 -2.23 -26.12
C GLU A 142 -14.54 -1.96 -25.95
N THR A 143 -14.06 -0.83 -26.48
CA THR A 143 -12.62 -0.44 -26.42
C THR A 143 -12.37 0.68 -25.41
N MET A 144 -11.46 0.46 -24.46
CA MET A 144 -11.00 1.50 -23.53
C MET A 144 -9.81 2.29 -24.11
N VAL A 145 -9.99 3.60 -24.30
CA VAL A 145 -8.92 4.51 -24.75
C VAL A 145 -8.50 5.43 -23.62
N LEU A 146 -7.31 5.22 -23.07
CA LEU A 146 -6.74 6.05 -22.01
C LEU A 146 -5.77 7.09 -22.61
N ARG A 147 -6.02 8.38 -22.35
CA ARG A 147 -5.18 9.48 -22.85
C ARG A 147 -4.84 10.47 -21.75
N CYS A 148 -3.58 10.90 -21.74
CA CYS A 148 -3.09 11.99 -20.91
C CYS A 148 -2.64 13.15 -21.80
N LYS A 149 -2.95 14.40 -21.39
CA LYS A 149 -2.40 15.58 -22.08
C LYS A 149 -0.90 15.70 -21.74
N PRO A 150 -0.01 15.92 -22.72
CA PRO A 150 1.40 16.18 -22.44
C PRO A 150 1.57 17.34 -21.44
N PRO A 151 2.57 17.30 -20.53
CA PRO A 151 3.65 16.30 -20.40
C PRO A 151 3.31 15.12 -19.45
N LYS A 152 2.02 14.84 -19.19
CA LYS A 152 1.62 13.82 -18.22
C LYS A 152 1.79 12.40 -18.77
N VAL A 153 2.20 11.48 -17.91
CA VAL A 153 2.31 10.04 -18.21
C VAL A 153 1.11 9.30 -17.62
N LEU A 154 0.64 8.27 -18.33
CA LEU A 154 -0.42 7.40 -17.88
C LEU A 154 0.13 6.33 -16.92
N ASN A 155 -0.37 6.28 -15.69
CA ASN A 155 -0.01 5.27 -14.70
C ASN A 155 -1.26 4.46 -14.33
N ILE A 156 -1.23 3.14 -14.59
CA ILE A 156 -2.31 2.23 -14.24
C ILE A 156 -2.02 1.66 -12.84
N TYR A 157 -2.82 2.07 -11.85
CA TYR A 157 -2.67 1.64 -10.46
C TYR A 157 -3.38 0.31 -10.18
N THR A 158 -4.56 0.10 -10.78
CA THR A 158 -5.35 -1.11 -10.64
C THR A 158 -6.13 -1.34 -11.92
N ALA A 159 -6.26 -2.59 -12.34
CA ALA A 159 -7.09 -3.02 -13.44
C ALA A 159 -7.75 -4.34 -13.04
N VAL A 160 -9.06 -4.43 -13.22
CA VAL A 160 -9.85 -5.62 -12.90
C VAL A 160 -10.74 -5.90 -14.09
N TYR A 161 -10.73 -7.15 -14.55
CA TYR A 161 -11.65 -7.66 -15.56
C TYR A 161 -12.66 -8.59 -14.89
N GLY A 162 -13.95 -8.39 -15.17
CA GLY A 162 -15.05 -9.12 -14.54
C GLY A 162 -16.03 -8.19 -13.83
N ARG A 163 -16.82 -8.73 -12.89
CA ARG A 163 -17.81 -7.97 -12.10
C ARG A 163 -17.35 -7.84 -10.66
N SER A 164 -17.24 -6.60 -10.18
CA SER A 164 -16.90 -6.31 -8.78
C SER A 164 -18.16 -6.31 -7.90
N LEU A 165 -18.04 -6.80 -6.66
CA LEU A 165 -19.12 -6.68 -5.66
C LEU A 165 -19.48 -5.20 -5.47
N GLY A 166 -20.77 -4.87 -5.56
CA GLY A 166 -21.27 -3.50 -5.40
C GLY A 166 -21.30 -2.64 -6.67
N GLN A 167 -20.93 -3.19 -7.84
CA GLN A 167 -21.09 -2.53 -9.15
C GLN A 167 -22.09 -3.27 -10.06
N ALA A 168 -23.15 -3.85 -9.48
CA ALA A 168 -24.14 -4.63 -10.20
C ALA A 168 -24.78 -3.89 -11.39
N ASP A 169 -24.94 -2.56 -11.28
CA ASP A 169 -25.54 -1.72 -12.31
C ASP A 169 -24.54 -1.24 -13.38
N THR A 170 -23.24 -1.53 -13.21
CA THR A 170 -22.22 -1.16 -14.20
C THR A 170 -22.19 -2.21 -15.30
N CYS A 171 -22.45 -1.81 -16.54
CA CYS A 171 -22.66 -2.72 -17.67
C CYS A 171 -23.87 -3.66 -17.46
N SER A 172 -25.02 -3.10 -17.04
CA SER A 172 -26.28 -3.83 -16.95
C SER A 172 -26.65 -4.45 -18.29
N SER A 173 -26.63 -5.77 -18.35
CA SER A 173 -27.19 -6.53 -19.45
C SER A 173 -28.71 -6.39 -19.39
N HIS A 174 -29.29 -5.48 -20.19
CA HIS A 174 -30.74 -5.36 -20.35
C HIS A 174 -31.40 -6.57 -21.06
N LEU A 175 -30.73 -7.73 -21.10
CA LEU A 175 -31.29 -8.99 -21.56
C LEU A 175 -30.97 -10.07 -20.54
N SER A 176 -31.88 -10.23 -19.59
CA SER A 176 -32.09 -11.47 -18.84
C SER A 176 -32.54 -12.57 -19.80
N ARG A 177 -31.65 -13.05 -20.67
CA ARG A 177 -31.79 -14.39 -21.24
C ARG A 177 -30.93 -15.28 -20.35
N PRO A 178 -31.53 -16.14 -19.51
CA PRO A 178 -30.73 -17.08 -18.73
C PRO A 178 -29.85 -17.89 -19.71
N PRO A 179 -28.60 -18.22 -19.34
CA PRO A 179 -27.78 -19.11 -20.15
C PRO A 179 -28.56 -20.41 -20.39
N PRO A 180 -28.55 -20.98 -21.62
CA PRO A 180 -29.35 -22.16 -21.96
C PRO A 180 -28.88 -23.45 -21.28
N PHE A 181 -28.00 -23.36 -20.30
CA PHE A 181 -27.46 -24.47 -19.54
C PHE A 181 -27.38 -24.08 -18.06
N GLU A 182 -28.24 -24.70 -17.26
CA GLU A 182 -28.09 -24.78 -15.81
C GLU A 182 -27.02 -25.81 -15.49
N CYS A 183 -26.01 -25.43 -14.72
CA CYS A 183 -25.09 -26.40 -14.13
C CYS A 183 -25.84 -27.13 -13.00
N LEU A 184 -26.28 -28.35 -13.26
CA LEU A 184 -26.72 -29.25 -12.21
C LEU A 184 -25.50 -29.64 -11.35
N ASN A 185 -25.50 -29.24 -10.08
CA ASN A 185 -24.64 -29.88 -9.09
C ASN A 185 -25.20 -31.28 -8.80
N HIS A 186 -24.37 -32.30 -9.01
CA HIS A 186 -24.59 -33.64 -8.50
C HIS A 186 -24.12 -33.76 -7.05
#